data_AF-A0A139N819-F1
#
_entry.id   AF-A0A139N819-F1
#
_cell.length_a   1.000
_cell.length_b   1.000
_cell.length_c   1.000
_cell.angle_alpha   90.00
_cell.angle_beta   90.00
_cell.angle_gamma   90.00
#
_symmetry.space_group_name_H-M   'P 1'
#
loop_
_entity.id
_entity.type
_entity.pdbx_description
1 polymer ?
#
loop_
_entity_poly.entity_id
_entity_poly.type
_entity_poly.pdbx_seq_one_letter_code
_entity_poly.pdbx_strand_id
1 'polypeptide(L)'
;MYAGVLDNEEDVLSKPIMFFIDEPETFLHPKAQDKLIDSLNKISEKYQVFITTHSPYLLKKFDTQTQQINIFSKNDEGVNSVSDKRELNFFGVSSPTIGEINYTAFGVNSVEFHNELYGFIQAKAIDEDEKNYFEKEFEKWLVDKGVAQKKDYNRLLKNGEVQQEQKTLPTFIRNIIHHPENPHNSYTIENLEESIESLLNIIKTIKLDS
;
A
#
# COMPACT_ATOMS: atom_id res chain seq x y z
N MET A 1 -37.45 19.03 -7.48
CA MET A 1 -38.57 18.92 -6.52
C MET A 1 -37.93 18.74 -5.15
N TYR A 2 -37.97 19.77 -4.30
CA TYR A 2 -37.42 19.70 -2.94
C TYR A 2 -38.40 18.90 -2.08
N ALA A 3 -37.98 17.73 -1.59
CA ALA A 3 -38.74 17.01 -0.58
C ALA A 3 -38.32 17.53 0.79
N GLY A 4 -39.25 18.19 1.47
CA GLY A 4 -39.06 18.73 2.81
C GLY A 4 -38.83 17.64 3.84
N VAL A 5 -37.89 17.90 4.74
CA VAL A 5 -37.71 17.15 5.98
C VAL A 5 -38.84 17.57 6.91
N LEU A 6 -39.82 16.69 7.12
CA LEU A 6 -40.72 16.75 8.25
C LEU A 6 -40.26 15.65 9.21
N ASP A 7 -39.63 16.08 10.29
CA ASP A 7 -39.44 15.28 11.50
C ASP A 7 -40.82 14.95 12.07
N ASN A 8 -41.24 13.70 11.92
CA ASN A 8 -42.26 13.11 12.77
C ASN A 8 -41.74 11.74 13.20
N GLU A 9 -41.51 11.64 14.51
CA GLU A 9 -41.20 10.42 15.25
C GLU A 9 -42.38 9.45 15.19
N GLU A 10 -42.37 8.53 14.24
CA GLU A 10 -43.03 7.24 14.33
C GLU A 10 -42.08 6.21 13.72
N ASP A 11 -41.98 5.04 14.36
CA ASP A 11 -41.10 3.90 14.06
C ASP A 11 -41.50 3.20 12.74
N VAL A 12 -41.61 4.00 11.67
CA VAL A 12 -41.69 3.56 10.30
C VAL A 12 -40.29 3.09 9.97
N LEU A 13 -40.12 1.78 9.72
CA LEU A 13 -38.95 1.20 9.06
C LEU A 13 -38.46 2.17 7.99
N SER A 14 -37.48 3.00 8.36
CA SER A 14 -37.08 4.13 7.54
C SER A 14 -36.55 3.51 6.27
N LYS A 15 -37.15 3.83 5.12
CA LYS A 15 -36.76 3.21 3.85
C LYS A 15 -35.23 3.34 3.73
N PRO A 16 -34.49 2.25 3.53
CA PRO A 16 -33.05 2.31 3.44
C PRO A 16 -32.68 3.25 2.28
N ILE A 17 -32.04 4.37 2.60
CA ILE A 17 -31.54 5.30 1.60
C ILE A 17 -30.15 4.83 1.19
N MET A 18 -29.92 4.75 -0.11
CA MET A 18 -28.64 4.43 -0.71
C MET A 18 -28.17 5.63 -1.55
N PHE A 19 -26.93 6.05 -1.34
CA PHE A 19 -26.27 7.08 -2.13
C PHE A 19 -25.33 6.41 -3.14
N PHE A 20 -25.42 6.80 -4.40
CA PHE A 20 -24.50 6.41 -5.46
C PHE A 20 -23.87 7.70 -5.99
N ILE A 21 -22.57 7.83 -5.80
CA ILE A 21 -21.85 9.07 -6.09
C ILE A 21 -20.69 8.73 -7.04
N ASP A 22 -20.73 9.33 -8.21
CA ASP A 22 -19.74 9.09 -9.25
C ASP A 22 -18.65 10.17 -9.20
N GLU A 23 -17.40 9.73 -9.05
CA GLU A 23 -16.18 10.57 -9.01
C GLU A 23 -16.33 11.90 -8.23
N PRO A 24 -16.72 11.87 -6.93
CA PRO A 24 -16.98 13.11 -6.19
C PRO A 24 -15.74 13.99 -5.98
N GLU A 25 -14.55 13.47 -6.29
CA GLU A 25 -13.28 14.19 -6.24
C GLU A 25 -13.04 15.15 -7.42
N THR A 26 -13.83 15.12 -8.50
CA THR A 26 -13.50 15.89 -9.71
C THR A 26 -13.32 17.38 -9.37
N PHE A 27 -12.20 17.96 -9.78
CA PHE A 27 -11.79 19.35 -9.50
C PHE A 27 -11.51 19.70 -8.02
N LEU A 28 -11.54 18.73 -7.11
CA LEU A 28 -11.18 18.95 -5.71
C LEU A 28 -9.68 18.82 -5.48
N HIS A 29 -9.09 19.86 -4.88
CA HIS A 29 -7.74 19.79 -4.31
C HIS A 29 -7.69 18.69 -3.21
N PRO A 30 -6.55 18.00 -2.98
CA PRO A 30 -6.47 16.90 -2.00
C PRO A 30 -7.05 17.21 -0.61
N LYS A 31 -6.78 18.40 -0.06
CA LYS A 31 -7.36 18.86 1.22
C LYS A 31 -8.90 18.95 1.23
N ALA A 32 -9.51 19.21 0.08
CA ALA A 32 -10.97 19.22 -0.06
C ALA A 32 -11.53 17.79 -0.15
N GLN A 33 -10.79 16.88 -0.79
CA GLN A 33 -11.11 15.45 -0.79
C GLN A 33 -11.10 14.88 0.64
N ASP A 34 -10.15 15.29 1.50
CA ASP A 34 -10.14 14.89 2.92
C ASP A 34 -11.45 15.24 3.65
N LYS A 35 -12.01 16.43 3.40
CA LYS A 35 -13.28 16.89 4.01
C LYS A 35 -14.50 16.19 3.43
N LEU A 36 -14.44 15.89 2.13
CA LEU A 36 -15.47 15.13 1.44
C LEU A 36 -15.59 13.73 2.06
N ILE A 37 -14.46 13.02 2.25
CA ILE A 37 -14.45 11.69 2.88
C ILE A 37 -15.06 11.76 4.29
N ASP A 38 -14.67 12.74 5.11
CA ASP A 38 -15.22 12.89 6.47
C ASP A 38 -16.74 13.05 6.45
N SER A 39 -17.26 13.79 5.47
CA SER A 39 -18.70 14.02 5.30
C SER A 39 -19.41 12.74 4.84
N LEU A 40 -18.81 12.00 3.91
CA LEU A 40 -19.36 10.74 3.40
C LEU A 40 -19.36 9.65 4.47
N ASN A 41 -18.31 9.58 5.30
CA ASN A 41 -18.24 8.67 6.45
C ASN A 41 -19.34 8.97 7.47
N LYS A 42 -19.61 10.24 7.74
CA LYS A 42 -20.70 10.62 8.64
C LYS A 42 -22.07 10.27 8.07
N ILE A 43 -22.26 10.40 6.76
CA ILE A 43 -23.49 9.96 6.07
C ILE A 43 -23.61 8.43 6.14
N SER A 44 -22.49 7.70 6.04
CA SER A 44 -22.49 6.24 6.04
C SER A 44 -22.87 5.61 7.38
N GLU A 45 -22.86 6.37 8.48
CA GLU A 45 -23.38 5.93 9.79
C GLU A 45 -24.88 5.63 9.76
N LYS A 46 -25.65 6.29 8.87
CA LYS A 46 -27.11 6.14 8.77
C LYS A 46 -27.57 5.53 7.45
N TYR A 47 -26.81 5.71 6.38
CA TYR A 47 -27.22 5.35 5.01
C TYR A 47 -26.12 4.57 4.29
N GLN A 48 -26.47 3.76 3.30
CA GLN A 48 -25.45 3.08 2.51
C GLN A 48 -24.89 4.03 1.45
N VAL A 49 -23.56 4.10 1.32
CA VAL A 49 -22.89 5.01 0.37
C VAL A 49 -21.99 4.19 -0.55
N PHE A 50 -22.19 4.36 -1.85
CA PHE A 50 -21.36 3.80 -2.92
C PHE A 50 -20.66 4.94 -3.65
N ILE A 51 -19.35 4.82 -3.80
CA ILE A 51 -18.50 5.80 -4.45
C ILE A 51 -17.67 5.09 -5.50
N THR A 52 -17.61 5.67 -6.69
CA THR A 52 -16.61 5.34 -7.71
C THR A 52 -15.56 6.45 -7.72
N THR A 53 -14.29 6.06 -7.85
CA THR A 53 -13.18 7.00 -7.78
C THR A 53 -11.98 6.47 -8.55
N HIS A 54 -11.23 7.39 -9.15
CA HIS A 54 -9.88 7.13 -9.67
C HIS A 54 -8.79 7.76 -8.78
N SER A 55 -9.18 8.40 -7.68
CA SER A 55 -8.28 9.10 -6.77
C SER A 55 -7.82 8.21 -5.61
N PRO A 56 -6.50 7.93 -5.48
CA PRO A 56 -5.98 7.25 -4.30
C PRO A 56 -6.20 8.05 -3.01
N TYR A 57 -6.36 9.38 -3.11
CA TYR A 57 -6.55 10.23 -1.94
C TYR A 57 -7.89 10.00 -1.23
N LEU A 58 -8.92 9.54 -1.95
CA LEU A 58 -10.19 9.15 -1.31
C LEU A 58 -10.06 7.91 -0.42
N LEU A 59 -9.06 7.07 -0.66
CA LEU A 59 -8.80 5.86 0.12
C LEU A 59 -7.84 6.09 1.29
N LYS A 60 -7.32 7.31 1.46
CA LYS A 60 -6.35 7.64 2.53
C LYS A 60 -6.91 7.47 3.94
N LYS A 61 -8.21 7.66 4.12
CA LYS A 61 -8.92 7.48 5.39
C LYS A 61 -9.76 6.20 5.37
N PHE A 62 -9.32 5.21 4.60
CA PHE A 62 -10.04 3.95 4.47
C PHE A 62 -10.04 3.18 5.80
N ASP A 63 -11.20 2.66 6.18
CA ASP A 63 -11.39 1.83 7.37
C ASP A 63 -11.99 0.47 6.99
N THR A 64 -11.18 -0.58 7.09
CA THR A 64 -11.58 -1.97 6.80
C THR A 64 -12.76 -2.47 7.63
N GLN A 65 -13.04 -1.87 8.80
CA GLN A 65 -14.15 -2.28 9.67
C GLN A 65 -15.51 -1.81 9.15
N THR A 66 -15.53 -0.65 8.48
CA THR A 66 -16.77 0.03 8.08
C THR A 66 -16.92 0.16 6.57
N GLN A 67 -15.84 -0.04 5.80
CA GLN A 67 -15.78 0.21 4.37
C GLN A 67 -15.23 -1.00 3.60
N GLN A 68 -15.57 -1.06 2.31
CA GLN A 68 -15.12 -2.11 1.39
C GLN A 68 -14.64 -1.48 0.09
N ILE A 69 -13.54 -2.01 -0.45
CA ILE A 69 -13.02 -1.65 -1.78
C ILE A 69 -13.27 -2.79 -2.75
N ASN A 70 -13.79 -2.43 -3.93
CA ASN A 70 -13.88 -3.31 -5.09
C ASN A 70 -13.15 -2.64 -6.25
N ILE A 71 -12.19 -3.34 -6.86
CA ILE A 71 -11.41 -2.81 -7.97
C ILE A 71 -12.00 -3.34 -9.26
N PHE A 72 -12.34 -2.43 -10.16
CA PHE A 72 -12.83 -2.76 -11.49
C PHE A 72 -11.67 -2.65 -12.48
N SER A 73 -11.43 -3.71 -13.24
CA SER A 73 -10.40 -3.73 -14.27
C SER A 73 -10.90 -4.43 -15.53
N LYS A 74 -10.20 -4.24 -16.65
CA LYS A 74 -10.52 -4.85 -17.93
C LYS A 74 -9.30 -5.63 -18.40
N ASN A 75 -9.49 -6.92 -18.73
CA ASN A 75 -8.40 -7.75 -19.24
C ASN A 75 -8.09 -7.43 -20.73
N ASP A 76 -7.02 -8.02 -21.27
CA ASP A 76 -6.59 -7.81 -22.66
C ASP A 76 -7.64 -8.22 -23.70
N GLU A 77 -8.53 -9.15 -23.34
CA GLU A 77 -9.65 -9.60 -24.18
C GLU A 77 -10.88 -8.68 -24.10
N GLY A 78 -10.80 -7.63 -23.28
CA GLY A 78 -11.86 -6.65 -23.10
C GLY A 78 -13.00 -7.07 -22.18
N VAL A 79 -12.80 -8.13 -21.40
CA VAL A 79 -13.73 -8.63 -20.38
C VAL A 79 -13.52 -7.85 -19.08
N ASN A 80 -14.62 -7.36 -18.50
CA ASN A 80 -14.59 -6.69 -17.21
C ASN A 80 -14.40 -7.72 -16.09
N SER A 81 -13.51 -7.43 -15.16
CA SER A 81 -13.31 -8.21 -13.94
C SER A 81 -13.43 -7.29 -12.73
N VAL A 82 -13.91 -7.85 -11.64
CA VAL A 82 -13.99 -7.19 -10.34
C VAL A 82 -13.13 -7.98 -9.38
N SER A 83 -12.24 -7.31 -8.65
CA SER A 83 -11.46 -7.98 -7.62
C SER A 83 -12.38 -8.46 -6.50
N ASP A 84 -11.98 -9.53 -5.81
CA ASP A 84 -12.51 -9.81 -4.48
C ASP A 84 -12.27 -8.63 -3.53
N LYS A 85 -12.97 -8.63 -2.38
CA LYS A 85 -12.81 -7.61 -1.34
C LYS A 85 -11.34 -7.44 -1.02
N ARG A 86 -10.78 -6.28 -1.38
CA ARG A 86 -9.38 -5.95 -1.06
C ARG A 86 -9.34 -5.26 0.29
N GLU A 87 -8.42 -5.73 1.13
CA GLU A 87 -8.09 -5.07 2.37
C GLU A 87 -6.82 -4.24 2.17
N LEU A 88 -6.82 -3.01 2.70
CA LEU A 88 -5.62 -2.20 2.85
C LEU A 88 -5.13 -2.36 4.29
N ASN A 89 -4.41 -3.45 4.55
CA ASN A 89 -3.94 -3.79 5.89
C ASN A 89 -2.51 -4.36 5.94
N PHE A 90 -1.67 -4.16 4.94
CA PHE A 90 -0.30 -4.70 4.90
C PHE A 90 0.54 -4.26 6.11
N PHE A 91 0.29 -3.07 6.65
CA PHE A 91 1.08 -2.41 7.70
C PHE A 91 0.37 -2.34 9.07
N GLY A 92 -0.71 -3.11 9.25
CA GLY A 92 -1.46 -3.13 10.52
C GLY A 92 -2.01 -1.75 10.89
N VAL A 93 -1.63 -1.22 12.06
CA VAL A 93 -2.10 0.08 12.56
C VAL A 93 -1.66 1.28 11.72
N SER A 94 -0.64 1.11 10.87
CA SER A 94 -0.14 2.17 9.99
C SER A 94 -0.74 2.11 8.58
N SER A 95 -1.59 1.11 8.30
CA SER A 95 -2.37 1.06 7.06
C SER A 95 -3.60 1.97 7.13
N PRO A 96 -4.08 2.50 5.99
CA PRO A 96 -3.46 2.38 4.67
C PRO A 96 -2.34 3.41 4.45
N THR A 97 -1.22 2.99 3.85
CA THR A 97 -0.22 3.94 3.32
C THR A 97 -0.56 4.36 1.89
N ILE A 98 0.04 5.44 1.39
CA ILE A 98 -0.19 5.85 0.00
C ILE A 98 0.41 4.85 -0.99
N GLY A 99 1.55 4.25 -0.67
CA GLY A 99 2.15 3.19 -1.48
C GLY A 99 1.25 1.96 -1.53
N GLU A 100 0.70 1.54 -0.39
CA GLU A 100 -0.26 0.44 -0.31
C GLU A 100 -1.53 0.69 -1.12
N ILE A 101 -2.10 1.90 -1.04
CA ILE A 101 -3.27 2.28 -1.83
C ILE A 101 -2.94 2.19 -3.32
N ASN A 102 -1.84 2.80 -3.74
CA ASN A 102 -1.43 2.84 -5.14
C ASN A 102 -1.17 1.43 -5.70
N TYR A 103 -0.50 0.59 -4.92
CA TYR A 103 -0.26 -0.80 -5.30
C TYR A 103 -1.57 -1.60 -5.35
N THR A 104 -2.37 -1.55 -4.29
CA THR A 104 -3.56 -2.40 -4.15
C THR A 104 -4.64 -2.00 -5.15
N ALA A 105 -4.94 -0.70 -5.27
CA ALA A 105 -6.04 -0.21 -6.09
C ALA A 105 -5.66 -0.05 -7.58
N PHE A 106 -4.40 0.26 -7.87
CA PHE A 106 -3.96 0.63 -9.23
C PHE A 106 -2.82 -0.23 -9.79
N GLY A 107 -2.31 -1.21 -9.03
CA GLY A 107 -1.23 -2.09 -9.48
C GLY A 107 0.10 -1.35 -9.66
N VAL A 108 0.30 -0.20 -9.02
CA VAL A 108 1.51 0.62 -9.21
C VAL A 108 2.64 0.14 -8.30
N ASN A 109 3.67 -0.45 -8.89
CA ASN A 109 4.92 -0.80 -8.22
C ASN A 109 5.81 0.44 -8.07
N SER A 110 5.77 1.11 -6.92
CA SER A 110 6.55 2.32 -6.66
C SER A 110 7.70 2.11 -5.69
N VAL A 111 8.70 3.00 -5.79
CA VAL A 111 9.85 3.06 -4.87
C VAL A 111 9.40 3.33 -3.43
N GLU A 112 8.39 4.18 -3.26
CA GLU A 112 7.79 4.49 -1.97
C GLU A 112 7.20 3.24 -1.34
N PHE A 113 6.40 2.48 -2.09
CA PHE A 113 5.80 1.25 -1.58
C PHE A 113 6.86 0.20 -1.23
N HIS A 114 7.88 0.03 -2.09
CA HIS A 114 9.02 -0.84 -1.77
C HIS A 114 9.71 -0.44 -0.46
N ASN A 115 9.94 0.86 -0.25
CA ASN A 115 10.57 1.37 0.96
C ASN A 115 9.69 1.19 2.21
N GLU A 116 8.37 1.36 2.10
CA GLU A 116 7.41 1.10 3.16
C GLU A 116 7.42 -0.39 3.55
N LEU A 117 7.35 -1.29 2.57
CA LEU A 117 7.43 -2.76 2.77
C LEU A 117 8.73 -3.15 3.47
N TYR A 118 9.87 -2.70 2.93
CA TYR A 118 11.19 -3.00 3.48
C TYR A 118 11.31 -2.53 4.93
N GLY A 119 10.92 -1.28 5.21
CA GLY A 119 10.99 -0.70 6.55
C GLY A 119 10.09 -1.43 7.54
N PHE A 120 8.87 -1.81 7.13
CA PHE A 120 7.95 -2.56 7.99
C PHE A 120 8.47 -3.96 8.31
N ILE A 121 8.97 -4.68 7.31
CA ILE A 121 9.55 -6.02 7.49
C ILE A 121 10.79 -5.92 8.39
N GLN A 122 11.61 -4.90 8.23
CA GLN A 122 12.75 -4.66 9.11
C GLN A 122 12.31 -4.40 10.55
N ALA A 123 11.26 -3.61 10.78
CA ALA A 123 10.70 -3.40 12.12
C ALA A 123 10.25 -4.73 12.74
N LYS A 124 9.61 -5.62 11.98
CA LYS A 124 9.24 -6.96 12.45
C LYS A 124 10.43 -7.85 12.76
N ALA A 125 11.49 -7.79 11.94
CA ALA A 125 12.72 -8.50 12.25
C ALA A 125 13.41 -7.96 13.51
N ILE A 126 13.33 -6.65 13.77
CA ILE A 126 13.86 -6.03 15.01
C ILE A 126 13.10 -6.51 16.25
N ASP A 127 11.78 -6.69 16.14
CA ASP A 127 10.96 -7.26 17.22
C ASP A 127 11.42 -8.71 17.59
N GLU A 128 11.97 -9.46 16.62
CA GLU A 128 12.54 -10.81 16.83
C GLU A 128 13.97 -10.76 17.42
N ASP A 129 14.85 -9.90 16.89
CA ASP A 129 16.21 -9.63 17.40
C ASP A 129 16.63 -8.19 17.07
N GLU A 130 16.96 -7.40 18.09
CA GLU A 130 17.38 -6.00 17.96
C GLU A 130 18.54 -5.79 16.97
N LYS A 131 19.39 -6.80 16.78
CA LYS A 131 20.51 -6.72 15.82
C LYS A 131 20.06 -6.57 14.37
N ASN A 132 18.83 -6.96 14.03
CA ASN A 132 18.25 -6.78 12.70
C ASN A 132 18.02 -5.30 12.35
N TYR A 133 18.29 -4.37 13.27
CA TYR A 133 18.46 -2.96 12.95
C TYR A 133 19.62 -2.72 11.97
N PHE A 134 20.70 -3.51 12.07
CA PHE A 134 21.85 -3.41 11.18
C PHE A 134 21.59 -4.18 9.88
N GLU A 135 21.83 -3.52 8.74
CA GLU A 135 21.62 -4.09 7.40
C GLU A 135 22.26 -5.48 7.25
N LYS A 136 23.46 -5.70 7.81
CA LYS A 136 24.14 -6.99 7.73
C LYS A 136 23.35 -8.14 8.36
N GLU A 137 22.72 -7.91 9.50
CA GLU A 137 21.95 -8.96 10.18
C GLU A 137 20.55 -9.07 9.57
N PHE A 138 19.95 -7.94 9.18
CA PHE A 138 18.69 -7.96 8.44
C PHE A 138 18.79 -8.70 7.10
N GLU A 139 19.88 -8.53 6.38
CA GLU A 139 20.17 -9.24 5.13
C GLU A 139 20.21 -10.76 5.34
N LYS A 140 20.84 -11.23 6.44
CA LYS A 140 20.80 -12.66 6.79
C LYS A 140 19.39 -13.12 7.10
N TRP A 141 18.64 -12.32 7.86
CA TRP A 141 17.26 -12.61 8.21
C TRP A 141 16.38 -12.73 6.96
N LEU A 142 16.55 -11.86 5.95
CA LEU A 142 15.84 -11.97 4.66
C LEU A 142 16.17 -13.28 3.93
N VAL A 143 17.44 -13.71 3.95
CA VAL A 143 17.86 -14.99 3.38
C VAL A 143 17.23 -16.17 4.12
N ASP A 144 17.16 -16.12 5.45
CA ASP A 144 16.52 -17.14 6.27
C ASP A 144 15.00 -17.23 6.02
N LYS A 145 14.35 -16.10 5.67
CA LYS A 145 12.96 -16.07 5.19
C LYS A 145 12.79 -16.48 3.72
N GLY A 146 13.87 -16.93 3.06
CA GLY A 146 13.83 -17.52 1.72
C GLY A 146 14.14 -16.57 0.56
N VAL A 147 14.59 -15.33 0.83
CA VAL A 147 14.98 -14.39 -0.24
C VAL A 147 16.39 -14.72 -0.74
N ALA A 148 16.52 -14.95 -2.04
CA ALA A 148 17.82 -15.30 -2.61
C ALA A 148 18.79 -14.10 -2.63
N GLN A 149 19.98 -14.28 -2.07
CA GLN A 149 21.08 -13.34 -2.14
C GLN A 149 21.89 -13.58 -3.44
N LYS A 150 21.52 -12.89 -4.53
CA LYS A 150 22.07 -13.13 -5.87
C LYS A 150 22.51 -11.85 -6.61
N LYS A 151 22.42 -10.68 -5.98
CA LYS A 151 22.74 -9.40 -6.63
C LYS A 151 24.13 -8.94 -6.24
N ASP A 152 24.95 -8.68 -7.24
CA ASP A 152 26.26 -8.06 -7.10
C ASP A 152 26.09 -6.55 -6.86
N TYR A 153 26.29 -6.11 -5.62
CA TYR A 153 26.27 -4.69 -5.25
C TYR A 153 27.69 -4.13 -5.20
N ASN A 154 27.95 -3.10 -6.01
CA ASN A 154 29.22 -2.38 -6.03
C ASN A 154 29.17 -1.23 -5.01
N ARG A 155 29.64 -1.48 -3.79
CA ARG A 155 29.64 -0.48 -2.72
C ARG A 155 30.79 0.52 -2.89
N LEU A 156 30.46 1.81 -2.94
CA LEU A 156 31.45 2.88 -2.90
C LEU A 156 31.89 3.15 -1.45
N LEU A 157 33.19 3.01 -1.18
CA LEU A 157 33.80 3.26 0.13
C LEU A 157 34.22 4.73 0.26
N LYS A 158 34.42 5.20 1.50
CA LYS A 158 34.83 6.59 1.79
C LYS A 158 36.18 6.98 1.17
N ASN A 159 37.05 6.02 0.92
CA ASN A 159 38.35 6.21 0.27
C ASN A 159 38.24 6.25 -1.27
N GLY A 160 37.04 6.11 -1.83
CA GLY A 160 36.78 6.08 -3.28
C GLY A 160 36.94 4.70 -3.92
N GLU A 161 37.31 3.67 -3.16
CA GLU A 161 37.39 2.31 -3.66
C GLU A 161 35.99 1.67 -3.77
N VAL A 162 35.86 0.70 -4.66
CA VAL A 162 34.62 -0.05 -4.85
C VAL A 162 34.80 -1.47 -4.32
N GLN A 163 33.92 -1.89 -3.42
CA GLN A 163 33.87 -3.25 -2.88
C GLN A 163 32.62 -3.96 -3.37
N GLN A 164 32.78 -5.16 -3.94
CA GLN A 164 31.65 -5.98 -4.33
C GLN A 164 31.08 -6.74 -3.13
N GLU A 165 29.78 -6.65 -2.91
CA GLU A 165 29.03 -7.37 -1.87
C GLU A 165 27.87 -8.13 -2.52
N GLN A 166 27.54 -9.31 -2.00
CA GLN A 166 26.32 -10.03 -2.37
C GLN A 166 25.15 -9.48 -1.56
N LYS A 167 24.04 -9.17 -2.24
CA LYS A 167 22.82 -8.67 -1.61
C LYS A 167 21.57 -9.38 -2.12
N THR A 168 20.54 -9.44 -1.29
CA THR A 168 19.17 -9.73 -1.68
C THR A 168 18.67 -8.61 -2.59
N LEU A 169 17.72 -8.93 -3.47
CA LEU A 169 17.15 -7.93 -4.38
C LEU A 169 16.50 -6.73 -3.64
N PRO A 170 15.75 -6.92 -2.54
CA PRO A 170 15.23 -5.80 -1.76
C PRO A 170 16.30 -4.88 -1.19
N THR A 171 17.35 -5.44 -0.59
CA THR A 171 18.44 -4.63 -0.02
C THR A 171 19.27 -3.95 -1.11
N PHE A 172 19.48 -4.62 -2.26
CA PHE A 172 20.12 -4.02 -3.43
C PHE A 172 19.38 -2.76 -3.91
N ILE A 173 18.06 -2.87 -4.11
CA ILE A 173 17.23 -1.73 -4.54
C ILE A 173 17.22 -0.62 -3.49
N ARG A 174 17.02 -0.98 -2.21
CA ARG A 174 17.05 -0.05 -1.08
C ARG A 174 18.35 0.74 -1.05
N ASN A 175 19.48 0.08 -1.22
CA ASN A 175 20.79 0.72 -1.18
C ASN A 175 20.97 1.69 -2.36
N ILE A 176 20.51 1.35 -3.57
CA ILE A 176 20.56 2.27 -4.72
C ILE A 176 19.73 3.53 -4.46
N ILE A 177 18.54 3.40 -3.89
CA ILE A 177 17.66 4.55 -3.59
C ILE A 177 18.26 5.44 -2.51
N HIS A 178 18.86 4.84 -1.47
CA HIS A 178 19.37 5.56 -0.30
C HIS A 178 20.76 6.15 -0.48
N HIS A 179 21.51 5.63 -1.46
CA HIS A 179 22.86 6.07 -1.79
C HIS A 179 22.94 6.61 -3.23
N PRO A 180 22.22 7.70 -3.56
CA PRO A 180 22.25 8.28 -4.91
C PRO A 180 23.64 8.81 -5.32
N GLU A 181 24.55 9.00 -4.35
CA GLU A 181 25.95 9.33 -4.59
C GLU A 181 26.76 8.18 -5.20
N ASN A 182 26.24 6.94 -5.19
CA ASN A 182 26.90 5.75 -5.73
C ASN A 182 26.36 5.40 -7.15
N PRO A 183 27.03 5.82 -8.23
CA PRO A 183 26.56 5.61 -9.60
C PRO A 183 26.85 4.20 -10.14
N HIS A 184 27.46 3.30 -9.37
CA HIS A 184 27.96 2.00 -9.85
C HIS A 184 26.89 0.90 -9.91
N ASN A 185 25.63 1.23 -9.63
CA ASN A 185 24.53 0.28 -9.52
C ASN A 185 23.26 0.87 -10.11
N SER A 186 22.46 0.03 -10.75
CA SER A 186 21.12 0.38 -11.25
C SER A 186 20.22 -0.84 -11.16
N TYR A 187 18.90 -0.61 -11.16
CA TYR A 187 17.89 -1.66 -11.20
C TYR A 187 16.85 -1.33 -12.28
N THR A 188 16.16 -2.36 -12.74
CA THR A 188 15.09 -2.28 -13.75
C THR A 188 13.71 -2.25 -13.08
N ILE A 189 12.66 -1.92 -13.83
CA ILE A 189 11.28 -1.95 -13.31
C ILE A 189 10.91 -3.37 -12.89
N GLU A 190 11.30 -4.37 -13.69
CA GLU A 190 11.09 -5.78 -13.41
C GLU A 190 11.78 -6.21 -12.11
N ASN A 191 12.97 -5.65 -11.80
CA ASN A 191 13.61 -5.91 -10.50
C ASN A 191 12.82 -5.29 -9.34
N LEU A 192 12.23 -4.11 -9.52
CA LEU A 192 11.39 -3.50 -8.48
C LEU A 192 10.12 -4.32 -8.23
N GLU A 193 9.49 -4.81 -9.30
CA GLU A 193 8.34 -5.70 -9.24
C GLU A 193 8.67 -7.00 -8.50
N GLU A 194 9.71 -7.71 -8.93
CA GLU A 194 10.19 -8.95 -8.29
C GLU A 194 10.52 -8.74 -6.80
N SER A 195 11.15 -7.59 -6.47
CA SER A 195 11.46 -7.23 -5.10
C SER A 195 10.21 -7.04 -4.24
N ILE A 196 9.25 -6.25 -4.73
CA ILE A 196 7.97 -6.01 -4.04
C ILE A 196 7.23 -7.32 -3.81
N GLU A 197 7.15 -8.20 -4.81
CA GLU A 197 6.53 -9.52 -4.68
C GLU A 197 7.21 -10.37 -3.60
N SER A 198 8.55 -10.38 -3.57
CA SER A 198 9.31 -11.11 -2.54
C SER A 198 9.00 -10.61 -1.13
N LEU A 199 8.92 -9.28 -0.93
CA LEU A 199 8.60 -8.67 0.35
C LEU A 199 7.14 -8.95 0.77
N LEU A 200 6.20 -8.90 -0.17
CA LEU A 200 4.79 -9.23 0.10
C LEU A 200 4.62 -10.70 0.52
N ASN A 201 5.39 -11.62 -0.05
CA ASN A 201 5.36 -13.02 0.35
C ASN A 201 5.86 -13.21 1.80
N ILE A 202 6.86 -12.43 2.23
CA ILE A 202 7.31 -12.42 3.63
C ILE A 202 6.18 -11.91 4.54
N ILE A 203 5.52 -10.79 4.21
CA ILE A 203 4.41 -10.25 5.03
C ILE A 203 3.27 -11.27 5.17
N LYS A 204 2.90 -11.95 4.09
CA LYS A 204 1.89 -13.02 4.13
C LYS A 204 2.28 -14.14 5.08
N THR A 205 3.56 -14.52 5.08
CA THR A 205 4.09 -15.57 5.97
C THR A 205 4.04 -15.12 7.42
N ILE A 206 4.51 -13.89 7.72
CA ILE A 206 4.46 -13.32 9.08
C ILE A 206 3.03 -13.27 9.62
N LYS A 207 2.04 -12.87 8.79
CA LYS A 207 0.63 -12.79 9.20
C LYS A 207 -0.03 -14.15 9.47
N LEU A 208 0.48 -15.24 8.90
CA LEU A 208 -0.04 -16.59 9.14
C LEU A 208 0.46 -17.17 10.47
N ASP A 209 1.59 -16.67 10.97
CA ASP A 209 2.22 -17.13 12.20
C ASP A 209 1.77 -16.35 13.45
N SER A 210 0.98 -15.28 13.26
CA SER A 210 0.47 -14.35 14.30
C SER A 210 -1.01 -14.54 14.59
#